data_AF-A0A2Y9RNW0-F1
#
_entry.id   AF-A0A2Y9RNW0-F1
#
_cell.length_a   1.000
_cell.length_b   1.000
_cell.length_c   1.000
_cell.angle_alpha   90.00
_cell.angle_beta   90.00
_cell.angle_gamma   90.00
#
_symmetry.space_group_name_H-M   'P 1'
#
loop_
_entity.id
_entity.type
_entity.pdbx_description
1 polymer ?
#
loop_
_entity_poly.entity_id
_entity_poly.type
_entity_poly.pdbx_seq_one_letter_code
_entity_poly.pdbx_strand_id
1 'polypeptide(L)'
;MAFRTEMGLYYSYFKTIVEAPSFLNGVWMIMNDKLTEYPLVINTLKRFNLYPEVILASWYRMYTKIMDLIGIQTKICWTVTRGEGLSPIESCEGLGDPACFYVAVIFFLNGLMMALFYIYGTYLSGSRLGGLVTVLCFFFNHGECTRVMWTPPLRESFSYPFLVLQMLLVTHILRATKLYRGSLIALCVSNIFFILPWQFAQFVLLTQIASLFAVYVVGYIDVCKLQKIIYMHMAVLAVKPHLLKINVSELSLWIIQGCFWLFGTIILKYLTSKIFGIADDAHIGNLLTSKFFSYKDFDTLLYTCAAEFDFMEKETPLRYTKTLLLPVVLVVFIAIVRKIISDMRSALAKQQTHIRKHQFDHGELVYHALQLLAYAALGILIMRLKLFLTPHMCVTASLICSRQLFGWLFCKAHPGAVVFAVLAAMSIQGSANLQTQWNIVGEFSNLPQEELIEWIKYSTKPDAVFAGAMPTMASVKLSALRPVVNHPHYEDAGLRARTKIVYSMYSRKAAEEVKQQLIKLKVNYYILEESWCVRRSKPGCSMPEIWDVEDPANAGKTPLCNLLVKESRPHFTTVFQNSVYKVLEVIKE
;
A
#
# COMPACT_ATOMS: atom_id res chain seq x y z
N MET A 1 -12.02 16.02 -4.36
CA MET A 1 -10.81 15.15 -4.26
C MET A 1 -10.33 14.86 -5.67
N ALA A 2 -9.03 14.99 -5.97
CA ALA A 2 -8.48 14.67 -7.29
C ALA A 2 -7.66 13.37 -7.24
N PHE A 3 -7.99 12.43 -8.12
CA PHE A 3 -7.21 11.20 -8.23
C PHE A 3 -5.91 11.46 -9.01
N ARG A 4 -4.77 11.26 -8.34
CA ARG A 4 -3.42 11.41 -8.92
C ARG A 4 -2.63 10.12 -8.79
N THR A 5 -1.48 10.04 -9.47
CA THR A 5 -0.51 8.93 -9.34
C THR A 5 -1.19 7.55 -9.48
N GLU A 6 -0.91 6.61 -8.58
CA GLU A 6 -1.48 5.27 -8.55
C GLU A 6 -3.01 5.30 -8.44
N MET A 7 -3.57 6.24 -7.68
CA MET A 7 -5.03 6.35 -7.49
C MET A 7 -5.75 6.69 -8.77
N GLY A 8 -5.21 7.64 -9.54
CA GLY A 8 -5.75 8.03 -10.85
C GLY A 8 -5.70 6.87 -11.84
N LEU A 9 -4.62 6.08 -11.78
CA LEU A 9 -4.47 4.89 -12.60
C LEU A 9 -5.54 3.83 -12.25
N TYR A 10 -5.74 3.50 -10.98
CA TYR A 10 -6.77 2.52 -10.57
C TYR A 10 -8.18 2.98 -10.91
N TYR A 11 -8.51 4.24 -10.59
CA TYR A 11 -9.80 4.82 -10.92
C TYR A 11 -10.07 4.84 -12.43
N SER A 12 -9.04 5.02 -13.27
CA SER A 12 -9.19 4.97 -14.74
C SER A 12 -9.77 3.65 -15.22
N TYR A 13 -9.39 2.51 -14.63
CA TYR A 13 -9.94 1.20 -15.02
C TYR A 13 -11.37 1.00 -14.55
N PHE A 14 -11.69 1.42 -13.33
CA PHE A 14 -13.07 1.43 -12.83
C PHE A 14 -13.97 2.27 -13.76
N LYS A 15 -13.51 3.47 -14.12
CA LYS A 15 -14.19 4.38 -15.03
C LYS A 15 -14.43 3.74 -16.40
N THR A 16 -13.42 3.11 -17.00
CA THR A 16 -13.56 2.38 -18.28
C THR A 16 -14.64 1.29 -18.21
N ILE A 17 -14.71 0.53 -17.12
CA ILE A 17 -15.73 -0.53 -16.98
C ILE A 17 -17.12 0.08 -16.80
N VAL A 18 -17.25 1.20 -16.09
CA VAL A 18 -18.54 1.87 -15.85
C VAL A 18 -19.07 2.55 -17.11
N GLU A 19 -18.21 3.21 -17.88
CA GLU A 19 -18.59 3.97 -19.09
C GLU A 19 -18.76 3.10 -20.34
N ALA A 20 -18.27 1.86 -20.33
CA ALA A 20 -18.45 0.92 -21.44
C ALA A 20 -19.95 0.68 -21.78
N PRO A 21 -20.30 0.23 -23.00
CA PRO A 21 -21.69 -0.10 -23.32
C PRO A 21 -22.21 -1.32 -22.54
N SER A 22 -21.33 -2.27 -22.19
CA SER A 22 -21.68 -3.42 -21.35
C SER A 22 -20.56 -3.76 -20.37
N PHE A 23 -20.91 -4.42 -19.27
CA PHE A 23 -19.94 -4.84 -18.26
C PHE A 23 -18.86 -5.76 -18.84
N LEU A 24 -19.26 -6.76 -19.64
CA LEU A 24 -18.32 -7.70 -20.29
C LEU A 24 -17.40 -6.98 -21.28
N ASN A 25 -17.90 -5.99 -22.03
CA ASN A 25 -17.05 -5.20 -22.91
C ASN A 25 -16.04 -4.37 -22.12
N GLY A 26 -16.48 -3.74 -21.01
CA GLY A 26 -15.58 -3.02 -20.10
C GLY A 26 -14.47 -3.93 -19.53
N VAL A 27 -14.82 -5.15 -19.11
CA VAL A 27 -13.83 -6.15 -18.65
C VAL A 27 -12.89 -6.55 -19.79
N TRP A 28 -13.39 -6.75 -21.00
CA TRP A 28 -12.57 -7.08 -22.16
C TRP A 28 -11.59 -5.95 -22.53
N MET A 29 -12.02 -4.70 -22.44
CA MET A 29 -11.19 -3.51 -22.69
C MET A 29 -10.01 -3.42 -21.71
N ILE A 30 -10.22 -3.69 -20.42
CA ILE A 30 -9.12 -3.69 -19.44
C ILE A 30 -8.22 -4.93 -19.57
N MET A 31 -8.75 -6.07 -20.03
CA MET A 31 -7.96 -7.27 -20.29
C MET A 31 -7.10 -7.16 -21.55
N ASN A 32 -7.45 -6.28 -22.48
CA ASN A 32 -6.74 -6.02 -23.73
C ASN A 32 -6.36 -4.54 -23.84
N ASP A 33 -5.76 -3.99 -22.78
CA ASP A 33 -5.45 -2.58 -22.69
C ASP A 33 -4.23 -2.23 -23.55
N LYS A 34 -4.41 -1.24 -24.44
CA LYS A 34 -3.37 -0.70 -25.33
C LYS A 34 -2.84 0.66 -24.89
N LEU A 35 -3.43 1.24 -23.84
CA LEU A 35 -3.19 2.64 -23.44
C LEU A 35 -2.15 2.76 -22.35
N THR A 36 -2.01 1.77 -21.47
CA THR A 36 -1.20 1.87 -20.25
C THR A 36 0.30 1.64 -20.50
N GLU A 37 0.66 0.68 -21.36
CA GLU A 37 2.05 0.34 -21.66
C GLU A 37 2.33 0.35 -23.18
N TYR A 38 1.85 1.38 -23.90
CA TYR A 38 1.92 1.45 -25.36
C TYR A 38 3.36 1.30 -25.89
N PRO A 39 3.66 0.47 -26.92
CA PRO A 39 2.74 -0.19 -27.85
C PRO A 39 2.27 -1.59 -27.43
N LEU A 40 2.59 -2.02 -26.21
CA LEU A 40 2.22 -3.36 -25.73
C LEU A 40 0.72 -3.42 -25.43
N VAL A 41 0.15 -4.61 -25.64
CA VAL A 41 -1.19 -4.94 -25.18
C VAL A 41 -1.05 -5.78 -23.92
N ILE A 42 -1.56 -5.27 -22.80
CA ILE A 42 -1.40 -5.94 -21.51
C ILE A 42 -2.74 -6.27 -20.87
N ASN A 43 -2.76 -7.38 -20.14
CA ASN A 43 -3.88 -7.73 -19.28
C ASN A 43 -3.72 -7.01 -17.93
N THR A 44 -4.33 -5.82 -17.85
CA THR A 44 -4.21 -4.96 -16.66
C THR A 44 -4.88 -5.56 -15.43
N LEU A 45 -5.93 -6.38 -15.62
CA LEU A 45 -6.63 -7.07 -14.55
C LEU A 45 -5.68 -7.96 -13.75
N LYS A 46 -4.93 -8.81 -14.46
CA LYS A 46 -3.93 -9.70 -13.86
C LYS A 46 -2.68 -8.94 -13.41
N ARG A 47 -2.22 -7.97 -14.23
CA ARG A 47 -1.00 -7.22 -13.98
C ARG A 47 -1.07 -6.41 -12.69
N PHE A 48 -2.19 -5.73 -12.44
CA PHE A 48 -2.34 -4.79 -11.33
C PHE A 48 -3.31 -5.25 -10.23
N ASN A 49 -3.78 -6.50 -10.28
CA ASN A 49 -4.78 -7.08 -9.38
C ASN A 49 -6.06 -6.23 -9.28
N LEU A 50 -6.67 -5.85 -10.42
CA LEU A 50 -7.86 -4.96 -10.49
C LEU A 50 -9.20 -5.62 -10.09
N TYR A 51 -9.15 -6.71 -9.33
CA TYR A 51 -10.35 -7.42 -8.87
C TYR A 51 -11.32 -6.52 -8.07
N PRO A 52 -10.85 -5.66 -7.14
CA PRO A 52 -11.73 -4.74 -6.43
C PRO A 52 -12.49 -3.81 -7.38
N GLU A 53 -11.81 -3.24 -8.39
CA GLU A 53 -12.43 -2.31 -9.34
C GLU A 53 -13.49 -2.99 -10.20
N VAL A 54 -13.26 -4.24 -10.62
CA VAL A 54 -14.26 -5.01 -11.37
C VAL A 54 -15.51 -5.28 -10.53
N ILE A 55 -15.34 -5.66 -9.26
CA ILE A 55 -16.46 -5.89 -8.33
C ILE A 55 -17.23 -4.58 -8.08
N LEU A 56 -16.51 -3.49 -7.81
CA LEU A 56 -17.13 -2.19 -7.58
C LEU A 56 -17.86 -1.67 -8.83
N ALA A 57 -17.30 -1.85 -10.02
CA ALA A 57 -17.96 -1.44 -11.26
C ALA A 57 -19.25 -2.24 -11.51
N SER A 58 -19.25 -3.54 -11.17
CA SER A 58 -20.46 -4.37 -11.20
C SER A 58 -21.53 -3.85 -10.24
N TRP A 59 -21.15 -3.57 -8.98
CA TRP A 59 -22.05 -3.01 -7.98
C TRP A 59 -22.59 -1.63 -8.37
N TYR A 60 -21.76 -0.76 -8.93
CA TYR A 60 -22.17 0.56 -9.39
C TYR A 60 -23.20 0.49 -10.52
N ARG A 61 -22.96 -0.36 -11.53
CA ARG A 61 -23.91 -0.58 -12.63
C ARG A 61 -25.22 -1.21 -12.15
N MET A 62 -25.17 -2.08 -11.15
CA MET A 62 -26.36 -2.65 -10.54
C MET A 62 -27.13 -1.58 -9.74
N TYR A 63 -26.42 -0.77 -8.93
CA TYR A 63 -26.97 0.31 -8.14
C TYR A 63 -27.67 1.36 -9.01
N THR A 64 -26.99 1.87 -10.04
CA THR A 64 -27.55 2.85 -10.98
C THR A 64 -28.80 2.30 -11.69
N LYS A 65 -28.74 1.09 -12.24
CA LYS A 65 -29.92 0.44 -12.85
C LYS A 65 -31.09 0.30 -11.88
N ILE A 66 -30.86 -0.12 -10.64
CA ILE A 66 -31.92 -0.27 -9.64
C ILE A 66 -32.52 1.10 -9.29
N MET A 67 -31.69 2.12 -9.10
CA MET A 67 -32.17 3.46 -8.73
C MET A 67 -32.91 4.15 -9.88
N ASP A 68 -32.46 3.95 -11.12
CA ASP A 68 -33.14 4.42 -12.32
C ASP A 68 -34.51 3.73 -12.48
N LEU A 69 -34.61 2.43 -12.15
CA LEU A 69 -35.89 1.70 -12.14
C LEU A 69 -36.86 2.20 -11.06
N ILE A 70 -36.34 2.64 -9.90
CA ILE A 70 -37.15 3.18 -8.79
C ILE A 70 -37.46 4.68 -9.01
N GLY A 71 -36.77 5.35 -9.94
CA GLY A 71 -36.93 6.77 -10.22
C GLY A 71 -36.32 7.71 -9.16
N ILE A 72 -35.36 7.22 -8.36
CA ILE A 72 -34.69 8.03 -7.32
C ILE A 72 -33.50 8.75 -7.94
N GLN A 73 -33.45 10.07 -7.81
CA GLN A 73 -32.30 10.86 -8.24
C GLN A 73 -31.09 10.59 -7.33
N THR A 74 -30.03 9.99 -7.91
CA THR A 74 -28.84 9.53 -7.16
C THR A 74 -27.67 10.51 -7.19
N LYS A 75 -27.74 11.55 -8.03
CA LYS A 75 -26.72 12.61 -8.13
C LYS A 75 -27.36 13.99 -8.32
N ILE A 76 -26.72 14.99 -7.74
CA ILE A 76 -27.06 16.40 -7.90
C ILE A 76 -25.83 17.08 -8.49
N CYS A 77 -26.01 17.81 -9.58
CA CYS A 77 -24.91 18.50 -10.26
C CYS A 77 -25.08 20.01 -10.11
N TRP A 78 -23.98 20.67 -9.76
CA TRP A 78 -23.87 22.11 -9.54
C TRP A 78 -22.95 22.71 -10.59
N THR A 79 -23.31 23.87 -11.12
CA THR A 79 -22.41 24.65 -11.96
C THR A 79 -21.60 25.58 -11.07
N VAL A 80 -20.29 25.32 -10.96
CA VAL A 80 -19.38 26.09 -10.10
C VAL A 80 -18.68 27.14 -10.94
N THR A 81 -18.92 28.42 -10.62
CA THR A 81 -18.20 29.56 -11.21
C THR A 81 -16.84 29.71 -10.53
N ARG A 82 -15.77 29.74 -11.33
CA ARG A 82 -14.38 29.64 -10.84
C ARG A 82 -13.63 30.97 -10.71
N GLY A 83 -14.31 32.10 -10.91
CA GLY A 83 -13.71 33.44 -10.95
C GLY A 83 -13.72 34.05 -12.35
N GLU A 84 -13.13 35.25 -12.49
CA GLU A 84 -13.12 35.99 -13.75
C GLU A 84 -12.22 35.31 -14.80
N GLY A 85 -12.75 35.13 -16.02
CA GLY A 85 -12.01 34.59 -17.16
C GLY A 85 -11.92 33.06 -17.29
N LEU A 86 -12.49 32.30 -16.34
CA LEU A 86 -12.53 30.82 -16.40
C LEU A 86 -13.94 30.33 -16.73
N SER A 87 -14.03 29.29 -17.56
CA SER A 87 -15.31 28.65 -17.88
C SER A 87 -15.90 27.97 -16.63
N PRO A 88 -17.23 28.07 -16.43
CA PRO A 88 -17.88 27.36 -15.34
C PRO A 88 -17.76 25.84 -15.55
N ILE A 89 -17.60 25.10 -14.46
CA ILE A 89 -17.49 23.63 -14.49
C ILE A 89 -18.65 23.00 -13.76
N GLU A 90 -19.16 21.91 -14.31
CA GLU A 90 -20.15 21.06 -13.65
C GLU A 90 -19.47 20.14 -12.62
N SER A 91 -19.92 20.22 -11.37
CA SER A 91 -19.49 19.36 -10.27
C SER A 91 -20.69 18.58 -9.75
N CYS A 92 -20.63 17.25 -9.85
CA CYS A 92 -21.70 16.37 -9.38
C CYS A 92 -21.34 15.72 -8.04
N GLU A 93 -22.32 15.67 -7.14
CA GLU A 93 -22.23 14.99 -5.85
C GLU A 93 -23.31 13.91 -5.73
N GLY A 94 -23.01 12.87 -4.95
CA GLY A 94 -23.93 11.77 -4.66
C GLY A 94 -23.41 10.41 -5.12
N LEU A 95 -24.07 9.33 -4.67
CA LEU A 95 -23.67 7.96 -4.98
C LEU A 95 -23.91 7.59 -6.46
N GLY A 96 -24.65 8.40 -7.20
CA GLY A 96 -24.79 8.30 -8.66
C GLY A 96 -23.63 8.92 -9.45
N ASP A 97 -22.68 9.58 -8.78
CA ASP A 97 -21.41 9.96 -9.40
C ASP A 97 -20.38 8.81 -9.22
N PRO A 98 -19.69 8.34 -10.29
CA PRO A 98 -18.77 7.22 -10.18
C PRO A 98 -17.61 7.45 -9.21
N ALA A 99 -17.09 8.67 -9.11
CA ALA A 99 -15.97 8.99 -8.20
C ALA A 99 -16.43 8.94 -6.74
N CYS A 100 -17.57 9.56 -6.45
CA CYS A 100 -18.18 9.55 -5.12
C CYS A 100 -18.53 8.13 -4.66
N PHE A 101 -19.14 7.31 -5.53
CA PHE A 101 -19.44 5.91 -5.22
C PHE A 101 -18.17 5.11 -4.91
N TYR A 102 -17.15 5.26 -5.74
CA TYR A 102 -15.88 4.52 -5.60
C TYR A 102 -15.21 4.80 -4.25
N VAL A 103 -15.14 6.08 -3.85
CA VAL A 103 -14.55 6.48 -2.56
C VAL A 103 -15.45 6.08 -1.39
N ALA A 104 -16.78 6.22 -1.52
CA ALA A 104 -17.73 5.89 -0.45
C ALA A 104 -17.63 4.41 -0.02
N VAL A 105 -17.48 3.47 -0.96
CA VAL A 105 -17.33 2.05 -0.61
C VAL A 105 -16.03 1.79 0.16
N ILE A 106 -14.94 2.47 -0.19
CA ILE A 106 -13.67 2.38 0.53
C ILE A 106 -13.83 2.92 1.96
N PHE A 107 -14.50 4.06 2.14
CA PHE A 107 -14.77 4.61 3.46
C PHE A 107 -15.68 3.71 4.30
N PHE A 108 -16.70 3.10 3.70
CA PHE A 108 -17.54 2.09 4.37
C PHE A 108 -16.71 0.90 4.85
N LEU A 109 -15.82 0.38 3.99
CA LEU A 109 -14.92 -0.72 4.33
C LEU A 109 -13.94 -0.37 5.47
N ASN A 110 -13.48 0.88 5.52
CA ASN A 110 -12.67 1.39 6.63
C ASN A 110 -13.49 1.63 7.91
N GLY A 111 -14.77 1.97 7.80
CA GLY A 111 -15.70 1.96 8.93
C GLY A 111 -15.85 0.57 9.55
N LEU A 112 -15.97 -0.47 8.71
CA LEU A 112 -15.98 -1.86 9.16
C LEU A 112 -14.68 -2.25 9.86
N MET A 113 -13.53 -1.81 9.35
CA MET A 113 -12.24 -2.00 10.01
C MET A 113 -12.22 -1.43 11.44
N MET A 114 -12.82 -0.26 11.67
CA MET A 114 -12.90 0.32 13.02
C MET A 114 -13.76 -0.52 13.97
N ALA A 115 -14.88 -1.06 13.48
CA ALA A 115 -15.68 -2.01 14.25
C ALA A 115 -14.89 -3.29 14.60
N LEU A 116 -14.10 -3.81 13.65
CA LEU A 116 -13.22 -4.95 13.90
C LEU A 116 -12.14 -4.64 14.94
N PHE A 117 -11.55 -3.44 14.92
CA PHE A 117 -10.60 -3.02 15.95
C PHE A 117 -11.22 -2.93 17.35
N TYR A 118 -12.46 -2.44 17.45
CA TYR A 118 -13.18 -2.43 18.72
C TYR A 118 -13.42 -3.85 19.26
N ILE A 119 -13.88 -4.76 18.40
CA ILE A 119 -14.08 -6.17 18.75
C ILE A 119 -12.76 -6.81 19.16
N TYR A 120 -11.68 -6.53 18.41
CA TYR A 120 -10.37 -7.09 18.65
C TYR A 120 -9.75 -6.62 19.97
N GLY A 121 -9.77 -5.31 20.26
CA GLY A 121 -9.31 -4.78 21.54
C GLY A 121 -10.15 -5.28 22.72
N THR A 122 -11.47 -5.42 22.53
CA THR A 122 -12.35 -6.00 23.56
C THR A 122 -12.03 -7.46 23.83
N TYR A 123 -11.83 -8.24 22.77
CA TYR A 123 -11.50 -9.67 22.87
C TYR A 123 -10.14 -9.90 23.53
N LEU A 124 -9.11 -9.16 23.11
CA LEU A 124 -7.74 -9.30 23.60
C LEU A 124 -7.61 -8.88 25.07
N SER A 125 -8.23 -7.76 25.46
CA SER A 125 -8.19 -7.28 26.85
C SER A 125 -9.17 -8.00 27.79
N GLY A 126 -10.21 -8.63 27.24
CA GLY A 126 -11.32 -9.20 28.03
C GLY A 126 -12.24 -8.14 28.65
N SER A 127 -12.17 -6.89 28.19
CA SER A 127 -12.94 -5.76 28.72
C SER A 127 -13.45 -4.85 27.61
N ARG A 128 -14.69 -4.36 27.72
CA ARG A 128 -15.26 -3.36 26.79
C ARG A 128 -14.45 -2.06 26.74
N LEU A 129 -13.82 -1.70 27.87
CA LEU A 129 -12.93 -0.54 27.93
C LEU A 129 -11.70 -0.69 27.04
N GLY A 130 -11.18 -1.91 26.86
CA GLY A 130 -10.03 -2.14 25.99
C GLY A 130 -10.35 -1.88 24.52
N GLY A 131 -11.56 -2.23 24.05
CA GLY A 131 -12.01 -1.87 22.71
C GLY A 131 -12.10 -0.36 22.51
N LEU A 132 -12.65 0.36 23.50
CA LEU A 132 -12.74 1.82 23.47
C LEU A 132 -11.35 2.48 23.47
N VAL A 133 -10.41 1.97 24.26
CA VAL A 133 -9.00 2.40 24.25
C VAL A 133 -8.39 2.22 22.86
N THR A 134 -8.56 1.05 22.22
CA THR A 134 -8.02 0.83 20.86
C THR A 134 -8.54 1.84 19.86
N VAL A 135 -9.86 2.09 19.84
CA VAL A 135 -10.49 3.03 18.90
C VAL A 135 -10.02 4.47 19.14
N LEU A 136 -9.98 4.92 20.40
CA LEU A 136 -9.49 6.27 20.73
C LEU A 136 -8.01 6.44 20.38
N CYS A 137 -7.16 5.46 20.72
CA CYS A 137 -5.75 5.46 20.35
C CYS A 137 -5.55 5.55 18.83
N PHE A 138 -6.40 4.84 18.06
CA PHE A 138 -6.37 4.88 16.61
C PHE A 138 -6.72 6.28 16.09
N PHE A 139 -7.80 6.91 16.59
CA PHE A 139 -8.21 8.25 16.16
C PHE A 139 -7.20 9.33 16.56
N PHE A 140 -6.65 9.28 17.77
CA PHE A 140 -5.62 10.23 18.23
C PHE A 140 -4.34 10.18 17.39
N ASN A 141 -4.07 9.04 16.74
CA ASN A 141 -2.92 8.82 15.87
C ASN A 141 -3.35 8.53 14.42
N HIS A 142 -4.52 9.01 13.99
CA HIS A 142 -5.14 8.62 12.70
C HIS A 142 -4.20 8.80 11.50
N GLY A 143 -3.46 9.91 11.43
CA GLY A 143 -2.52 10.21 10.34
C GLY A 143 -1.32 9.25 10.24
N GLU A 144 -0.99 8.53 11.32
CA GLU A 144 0.06 7.51 11.34
C GLU A 144 -0.51 6.09 11.17
N CYS A 145 -1.80 5.91 11.48
CA CYS A 145 -2.51 4.63 11.41
C CYS A 145 -3.05 4.29 10.02
N THR A 146 -3.46 5.30 9.24
CA THR A 146 -3.99 5.09 7.89
C THR A 146 -3.74 6.29 7.00
N ARG A 147 -3.66 6.05 5.69
CA ARG A 147 -3.55 7.09 4.66
C ARG A 147 -4.83 7.24 3.85
N VAL A 148 -5.90 6.54 4.23
CA VAL A 148 -7.20 6.53 3.52
C VAL A 148 -7.80 7.92 3.34
N MET A 149 -7.55 8.86 4.26
CA MET A 149 -8.01 10.25 4.14
C MET A 149 -7.41 10.97 2.93
N TRP A 150 -6.16 10.68 2.59
CA TRP A 150 -5.41 11.35 1.52
C TRP A 150 -5.41 10.57 0.22
N THR A 151 -5.30 9.25 0.36
CA THR A 151 -5.17 8.32 -0.75
C THR A 151 -6.09 7.11 -0.57
N PRO A 152 -7.42 7.29 -0.72
CA PRO A 152 -8.38 6.22 -0.44
C PRO A 152 -8.15 4.95 -1.28
N PRO A 153 -8.00 5.02 -2.62
CA PRO A 153 -8.05 3.83 -3.48
C PRO A 153 -6.71 3.11 -3.62
N LEU A 154 -5.88 3.12 -2.57
CA LEU A 154 -4.70 2.28 -2.51
C LEU A 154 -5.08 0.82 -2.26
N ARG A 155 -4.26 -0.10 -2.77
CA ARG A 155 -4.48 -1.55 -2.61
C ARG A 155 -4.52 -1.99 -1.15
N GLU A 156 -3.64 -1.41 -0.34
CA GLU A 156 -3.65 -1.67 1.11
C GLU A 156 -4.99 -1.31 1.76
N SER A 157 -5.68 -0.24 1.31
CA SER A 157 -6.97 0.18 1.88
C SER A 157 -8.08 -0.86 1.71
N PHE A 158 -8.04 -1.65 0.63
CA PHE A 158 -8.99 -2.74 0.39
C PHE A 158 -8.68 -3.98 1.22
N SER A 159 -7.39 -4.31 1.36
CA SER A 159 -6.94 -5.52 2.04
C SER A 159 -6.90 -5.40 3.56
N TYR A 160 -6.60 -4.22 4.10
CA TYR A 160 -6.32 -4.03 5.53
C TYR A 160 -7.42 -4.48 6.50
N PRO A 161 -8.73 -4.26 6.27
CA PRO A 161 -9.78 -4.79 7.15
C PRO A 161 -9.70 -6.32 7.29
N PHE A 162 -9.37 -7.02 6.21
CA PHE A 162 -9.23 -8.47 6.20
C PHE A 162 -7.95 -8.93 6.92
N LEU A 163 -6.90 -8.11 6.97
CA LEU A 163 -5.74 -8.35 7.83
C LEU A 163 -6.13 -8.28 9.32
N VAL A 164 -6.90 -7.26 9.70
CA VAL A 164 -7.37 -7.11 11.09
C VAL A 164 -8.27 -8.28 11.49
N LEU A 165 -9.21 -8.66 10.62
CA LEU A 165 -10.07 -9.83 10.83
C LEU A 165 -9.24 -11.12 10.95
N GLN A 166 -8.25 -11.31 10.08
CA GLN A 166 -7.37 -12.47 10.11
C GLN A 166 -6.57 -12.52 11.41
N MET A 167 -5.97 -11.42 11.86
CA MET A 167 -5.25 -11.36 13.15
C MET A 167 -6.17 -11.68 14.32
N LEU A 168 -7.39 -11.14 14.33
CA LEU A 168 -8.41 -11.46 15.34
C LEU A 168 -8.74 -12.96 15.36
N LEU A 169 -8.92 -13.58 14.19
CA LEU A 169 -9.20 -15.01 14.07
C LEU A 169 -8.02 -15.87 14.53
N VAL A 170 -6.78 -15.49 14.22
CA VAL A 170 -5.57 -16.16 14.73
C VAL A 170 -5.53 -16.08 16.26
N THR A 171 -5.72 -14.89 16.84
CA THR A 171 -5.81 -14.71 18.30
C THR A 171 -6.93 -15.55 18.91
N HIS A 172 -8.08 -15.65 18.26
CA HIS A 172 -9.19 -16.49 18.69
C HIS A 172 -8.82 -17.98 18.69
N ILE A 173 -8.15 -18.47 17.64
CA ILE A 173 -7.71 -19.87 17.54
C ILE A 173 -6.63 -20.19 18.59
N LEU A 174 -5.72 -19.25 18.87
CA LEU A 174 -4.69 -19.42 19.90
C LEU A 174 -5.30 -19.57 21.30
N ARG A 175 -6.31 -18.75 21.60
CA ARG A 175 -7.01 -18.76 22.91
C ARG A 175 -8.00 -19.92 23.07
N ALA A 176 -8.51 -20.47 21.96
CA ALA A 176 -9.49 -21.54 22.03
C ALA A 176 -8.86 -22.88 22.44
N THR A 177 -9.52 -23.58 23.38
CA THR A 177 -9.12 -24.93 23.82
C THR A 177 -9.40 -25.99 22.75
N LYS A 178 -10.49 -25.83 21.98
CA LYS A 178 -10.87 -26.68 20.85
C LYS A 178 -10.91 -25.89 19.55
N LEU A 179 -10.51 -26.53 18.45
CA LEU A 179 -10.54 -25.90 17.12
C LEU A 179 -11.92 -26.08 16.49
N TYR A 180 -12.58 -24.95 16.25
CA TYR A 180 -13.82 -24.90 15.49
C TYR A 180 -13.51 -24.84 13.99
N ARG A 181 -14.17 -25.70 13.20
CA ARG A 181 -14.05 -25.69 11.73
C ARG A 181 -14.46 -24.35 11.13
N GLY A 182 -15.48 -23.70 11.69
CA GLY A 182 -15.94 -22.38 11.26
C GLY A 182 -14.84 -21.30 11.32
N SER A 183 -14.08 -21.24 12.41
CA SER A 183 -12.99 -20.27 12.56
C SER A 183 -11.85 -20.50 11.58
N LEU A 184 -11.58 -21.75 11.20
CA LEU A 184 -10.60 -22.08 10.16
C LEU A 184 -11.09 -21.68 8.76
N ILE A 185 -12.36 -21.94 8.44
CA ILE A 185 -12.95 -21.51 7.15
C ILE A 185 -12.94 -19.98 7.06
N ALA A 186 -13.33 -19.28 8.12
CA ALA A 186 -13.28 -17.83 8.20
C ALA A 186 -11.86 -17.29 8.00
N LEU A 187 -10.85 -17.96 8.56
CA LEU A 187 -9.44 -17.60 8.36
C LEU A 187 -9.02 -17.75 6.89
N CYS A 188 -9.42 -18.83 6.22
CA CYS A 188 -9.16 -19.01 4.79
C CYS A 188 -9.82 -17.93 3.93
N VAL A 189 -11.11 -17.64 4.19
CA VAL A 189 -11.84 -16.61 3.45
C VAL A 189 -11.20 -15.23 3.65
N SER A 190 -10.85 -14.87 4.90
CA SER A 190 -10.17 -13.62 5.22
C SER A 190 -8.81 -13.50 4.51
N ASN A 191 -8.04 -14.60 4.46
CA ASN A 191 -6.76 -14.63 3.74
C ASN A 191 -6.92 -14.43 2.22
N ILE A 192 -7.98 -14.98 1.61
CA ILE A 192 -8.28 -14.77 0.18
C ILE A 192 -8.54 -13.29 -0.09
N PHE A 193 -9.45 -12.66 0.68
CA PHE A 193 -9.75 -11.24 0.53
C PHE A 193 -8.58 -10.32 0.91
N PHE A 194 -7.65 -10.79 1.75
CA PHE A 194 -6.43 -10.06 2.06
C PHE A 194 -5.42 -10.08 0.90
N ILE A 195 -5.21 -11.24 0.27
CA ILE A 195 -4.20 -11.43 -0.79
C ILE A 195 -4.67 -10.92 -2.15
N LEU A 196 -5.96 -11.02 -2.47
CA LEU A 196 -6.48 -10.70 -3.80
C LEU A 196 -6.24 -9.24 -4.21
N PRO A 197 -6.55 -8.21 -3.38
CA PRO A 197 -6.35 -6.82 -3.76
C PRO A 197 -4.89 -6.37 -3.69
N TRP A 198 -4.05 -7.03 -2.86
CA TRP A 198 -2.76 -6.48 -2.47
C TRP A 198 -1.60 -7.45 -2.66
N GLN A 199 -0.71 -7.12 -3.60
CA GLN A 199 0.42 -7.96 -4.00
C GLN A 199 1.42 -8.24 -2.86
N PHE A 200 1.63 -7.27 -1.97
CA PHE A 200 2.60 -7.37 -0.87
C PHE A 200 2.07 -8.08 0.37
N ALA A 201 0.78 -8.49 0.37
CA ALA A 201 0.14 -9.18 1.50
C ALA A 201 0.92 -10.43 1.96
N GLN A 202 1.56 -11.15 1.02
CA GLN A 202 2.35 -12.35 1.31
C GLN A 202 3.52 -12.11 2.28
N PHE A 203 4.15 -10.93 2.22
CA PHE A 203 5.24 -10.58 3.13
C PHE A 203 4.72 -10.36 4.55
N VAL A 204 3.54 -9.76 4.70
CA VAL A 204 2.90 -9.58 6.00
C VAL A 204 2.52 -10.94 6.60
N LEU A 205 1.94 -11.85 5.80
CA LEU A 205 1.64 -13.21 6.26
C LEU A 205 2.89 -13.97 6.68
N LEU A 206 4.01 -13.80 5.96
CA LEU A 206 5.29 -14.40 6.33
C LEU A 206 5.74 -13.96 7.73
N THR A 207 5.63 -12.66 8.06
CA THR A 207 5.97 -12.19 9.41
C THR A 207 5.09 -12.82 10.49
N GLN A 208 3.80 -13.03 10.21
CA GLN A 208 2.88 -13.68 11.15
C GLN A 208 3.21 -15.16 11.34
N ILE A 209 3.52 -15.87 10.26
CA ILE A 209 3.96 -17.28 10.34
C ILE A 209 5.27 -17.39 11.12
N ALA A 210 6.22 -16.48 10.89
CA ALA A 210 7.47 -16.44 11.65
C ALA A 210 7.23 -16.19 13.15
N SER A 211 6.36 -15.26 13.52
CA SER A 211 5.96 -15.03 14.91
C SER A 211 5.29 -16.27 15.52
N LEU A 212 4.35 -16.91 14.81
CA LEU A 212 3.69 -18.13 15.28
C LEU A 212 4.66 -19.30 15.47
N PHE A 213 5.63 -19.45 14.56
CA PHE A 213 6.68 -20.45 14.67
C PHE A 213 7.55 -20.21 15.90
N ALA A 214 7.93 -18.95 16.18
CA ALA A 214 8.66 -18.60 17.39
C ALA A 214 7.84 -18.90 18.67
N VAL A 215 6.53 -18.63 18.69
CA VAL A 215 5.67 -19.00 19.83
C VAL A 215 5.62 -20.52 20.04
N TYR A 216 5.63 -21.30 18.95
CA TYR A 216 5.72 -22.76 19.01
C TYR A 216 7.06 -23.24 19.58
N VAL A 217 8.18 -22.65 19.16
CA VAL A 217 9.52 -22.99 19.69
C VAL A 217 9.60 -22.76 21.21
N VAL A 218 8.95 -21.71 21.72
CA VAL A 218 8.89 -21.43 23.16
C VAL A 218 7.95 -22.40 23.91
N GLY A 219 7.10 -23.14 23.20
CA GLY A 219 6.24 -24.19 23.77
C GLY A 219 4.84 -23.74 24.19
N TYR A 220 4.40 -22.54 23.76
CA TYR A 220 3.06 -22.01 24.07
C TYR A 220 1.94 -22.53 23.15
N ILE A 221 2.28 -23.21 22.05
CA ILE A 221 1.31 -23.69 21.04
C ILE A 221 1.54 -25.18 20.76
N ASP A 222 0.46 -25.96 20.67
CA ASP A 222 0.52 -27.35 20.21
C ASP A 222 0.83 -27.45 18.70
N VAL A 223 1.64 -28.46 18.32
CA VAL A 223 1.97 -28.78 16.92
C VAL A 223 0.73 -28.86 16.03
N CYS A 224 -0.35 -29.50 16.51
CA CYS A 224 -1.57 -29.68 15.73
C CYS A 224 -2.29 -28.36 15.43
N LYS A 225 -2.23 -27.37 16.34
CA LYS A 225 -2.82 -26.04 16.11
C LYS A 225 -2.00 -25.28 15.07
N LEU A 226 -0.68 -25.26 15.23
CA LEU A 226 0.24 -24.61 14.30
C LEU A 226 0.12 -25.20 12.89
N GLN A 227 0.13 -26.53 12.76
CA GLN A 227 0.08 -27.21 11.47
C GLN A 227 -1.20 -26.87 10.70
N LYS A 228 -2.36 -26.83 11.37
CA LYS A 228 -3.63 -26.42 10.76
C LYS A 228 -3.64 -24.95 10.33
N ILE A 229 -3.12 -24.05 11.17
CA ILE A 229 -2.98 -22.63 10.80
C ILE A 229 -2.08 -22.48 9.56
N ILE A 230 -0.93 -23.14 9.54
CA ILE A 230 0.00 -23.12 8.40
C ILE A 230 -0.68 -23.69 7.16
N TYR A 231 -1.39 -24.83 7.25
CA TYR A 231 -2.12 -25.38 6.11
C TYR A 231 -3.14 -24.39 5.54
N MET A 232 -3.89 -23.67 6.38
CA MET A 232 -4.85 -22.67 5.88
C MET A 232 -4.15 -21.49 5.18
N HIS A 233 -3.02 -21.02 5.70
CA HIS A 233 -2.25 -19.95 5.04
C HIS A 233 -1.62 -20.43 3.72
N MET A 234 -1.07 -21.65 3.70
CA MET A 234 -0.45 -22.26 2.51
C MET A 234 -1.47 -22.62 1.43
N ALA A 235 -2.65 -23.13 1.82
CA ALA A 235 -3.74 -23.42 0.90
C ALA A 235 -4.16 -22.16 0.12
N VAL A 236 -4.23 -21.01 0.80
CA VAL A 236 -4.58 -19.74 0.12
C VAL A 236 -3.47 -19.23 -0.78
N LEU A 237 -2.20 -19.37 -0.40
CA LEU A 237 -1.06 -19.05 -1.27
C LEU A 237 -1.04 -19.94 -2.54
N ALA A 238 -1.46 -21.21 -2.41
CA ALA A 238 -1.61 -22.14 -3.54
C ALA A 238 -2.87 -21.87 -4.39
N VAL A 239 -3.95 -21.36 -3.78
CA VAL A 239 -5.19 -20.98 -4.48
C VAL A 239 -5.04 -19.68 -5.26
N LYS A 240 -4.18 -18.74 -4.83
CA LYS A 240 -3.89 -17.49 -5.56
C LYS A 240 -3.55 -17.74 -7.04
N PRO A 241 -2.55 -18.55 -7.42
CA PRO A 241 -2.27 -18.83 -8.82
C PRO A 241 -3.40 -19.59 -9.54
N HIS A 242 -4.23 -20.36 -8.83
CA HIS A 242 -5.38 -21.07 -9.41
C HIS A 242 -6.54 -20.11 -9.74
N LEU A 243 -6.86 -19.16 -8.85
CA LEU A 243 -7.82 -18.08 -9.11
C LEU A 243 -7.33 -17.11 -10.21
N LEU A 244 -6.02 -16.87 -10.27
CA LEU A 244 -5.37 -16.06 -11.31
C LEU A 244 -5.24 -16.79 -12.67
N LYS A 245 -5.45 -18.12 -12.71
CA LYS A 245 -5.42 -18.96 -13.91
C LYS A 245 -6.77 -19.65 -14.12
N ILE A 246 -7.85 -18.87 -14.30
CA ILE A 246 -9.02 -19.35 -15.06
C ILE A 246 -8.70 -19.17 -16.55
N ASN A 247 -7.70 -19.90 -17.03
CA ASN A 247 -7.69 -20.64 -18.30
C ASN A 247 -6.31 -21.31 -18.54
N VAL A 248 -6.39 -22.51 -19.11
CA VAL A 248 -5.34 -23.41 -19.64
C VAL A 248 -4.64 -24.36 -18.65
N SER A 249 -4.72 -25.63 -19.07
CA SER A 249 -4.27 -26.92 -18.52
C SER A 249 -2.91 -26.97 -17.81
N GLU A 250 -2.86 -27.79 -16.74
CA GLU A 250 -1.89 -28.90 -16.54
C GLU A 250 -1.89 -29.33 -15.06
N LEU A 251 -2.61 -30.42 -14.78
CA LEU A 251 -2.90 -30.97 -13.44
C LEU A 251 -1.85 -31.98 -12.96
N SER A 252 -0.81 -32.30 -13.74
CA SER A 252 0.03 -33.50 -13.47
C SER A 252 1.34 -33.27 -12.71
N LEU A 253 1.76 -32.04 -12.40
CA LEU A 253 3.12 -31.77 -11.84
C LEU A 253 3.16 -31.48 -10.33
N TRP A 254 2.02 -31.26 -9.68
CA TRP A 254 1.97 -30.59 -8.37
C TRP A 254 2.10 -31.47 -7.13
N ILE A 255 2.00 -32.81 -7.23
CA ILE A 255 2.11 -33.70 -6.06
C ILE A 255 3.57 -34.10 -5.78
N ILE A 256 4.43 -34.14 -6.80
CA ILE A 256 5.84 -34.58 -6.66
C ILE A 256 6.80 -33.40 -6.43
N GLN A 257 6.46 -32.19 -6.89
CA GLN A 257 7.31 -31.01 -6.72
C GLN A 257 7.23 -30.39 -5.31
N GLY A 258 6.12 -30.50 -4.58
CA GLY A 258 5.94 -29.86 -3.28
C GLY A 258 6.93 -30.30 -2.18
N CYS A 259 7.32 -31.58 -2.18
CA CYS A 259 8.31 -32.11 -1.23
C CYS A 259 9.75 -31.83 -1.67
N PHE A 260 10.02 -31.73 -2.98
CA PHE A 260 11.33 -31.37 -3.53
C PHE A 260 11.60 -29.84 -3.43
N TRP A 261 10.54 -29.02 -3.43
CA TRP A 261 10.63 -27.56 -3.40
C TRP A 261 10.99 -26.98 -2.04
N LEU A 262 10.68 -27.65 -0.91
CA LEU A 262 10.97 -27.10 0.42
C LEU A 262 12.46 -27.25 0.81
N PHE A 263 13.08 -28.37 0.45
CA PHE A 263 14.54 -28.56 0.56
C PHE A 263 15.31 -27.93 -0.61
N GLY A 264 14.72 -27.94 -1.81
CA GLY A 264 15.26 -27.29 -3.00
C GLY A 264 15.29 -25.77 -2.89
N THR A 265 14.27 -25.09 -2.36
CA THR A 265 14.25 -23.61 -2.32
C THR A 265 15.28 -23.00 -1.37
N ILE A 266 15.72 -23.70 -0.33
CA ILE A 266 16.76 -23.18 0.57
C ILE A 266 18.16 -23.35 -0.06
N ILE A 267 18.43 -24.50 -0.67
CA ILE A 267 19.73 -24.81 -1.31
C ILE A 267 19.85 -24.14 -2.69
N LEU A 268 18.78 -24.12 -3.48
CA LEU A 268 18.69 -23.47 -4.77
C LEU A 268 18.68 -21.94 -4.59
N LYS A 269 18.02 -21.32 -3.60
CA LYS A 269 18.13 -19.84 -3.40
C LYS A 269 19.56 -19.40 -3.09
N TYR A 270 20.34 -20.26 -2.42
CA TYR A 270 21.76 -20.03 -2.18
C TYR A 270 22.62 -20.22 -3.45
N LEU A 271 22.31 -21.20 -4.31
CA LEU A 271 23.04 -21.48 -5.57
C LEU A 271 22.61 -20.59 -6.77
N THR A 272 21.32 -20.27 -6.90
CA THR A 272 20.72 -19.44 -7.98
C THR A 272 21.09 -17.96 -7.83
N SER A 273 21.23 -17.48 -6.58
CA SER A 273 21.78 -16.16 -6.29
C SER A 273 23.23 -16.01 -6.77
N LYS A 274 23.97 -17.11 -6.92
CA LYS A 274 25.38 -17.10 -7.33
C LYS A 274 25.60 -17.44 -8.81
N ILE A 275 24.62 -18.06 -9.48
CA ILE A 275 24.75 -18.57 -10.86
C ILE A 275 23.86 -17.80 -11.87
N PHE A 276 22.71 -17.23 -11.48
CA PHE A 276 21.66 -16.95 -12.47
C PHE A 276 21.17 -15.50 -12.64
N GLY A 277 21.69 -14.49 -11.94
CA GLY A 277 21.43 -13.08 -12.29
C GLY A 277 19.97 -12.73 -12.67
N ILE A 278 18.98 -13.28 -11.95
CA ILE A 278 17.55 -13.15 -12.31
C ILE A 278 17.06 -11.76 -11.90
N ALA A 279 16.70 -10.95 -12.89
CA ALA A 279 16.48 -9.50 -12.79
C ALA A 279 15.12 -9.05 -12.21
N ASP A 280 14.14 -9.96 -12.08
CA ASP A 280 12.76 -9.57 -11.72
C ASP A 280 12.55 -9.39 -10.21
N ASP A 281 13.11 -10.28 -9.36
CA ASP A 281 13.06 -10.16 -7.89
C ASP A 281 14.32 -9.49 -7.29
N ALA A 282 15.31 -9.18 -8.14
CA ALA A 282 16.54 -8.50 -7.73
C ALA A 282 16.25 -7.11 -7.12
N HIS A 283 15.14 -6.47 -7.47
CA HIS A 283 14.82 -5.12 -7.02
C HIS A 283 14.62 -4.99 -5.49
N ILE A 284 13.85 -5.89 -4.86
CA ILE A 284 13.63 -5.82 -3.39
C ILE A 284 14.91 -6.18 -2.63
N GLY A 285 15.66 -7.16 -3.14
CA GLY A 285 16.97 -7.54 -2.63
C GLY A 285 17.98 -6.40 -2.73
N ASN A 286 18.03 -5.71 -3.86
CA ASN A 286 18.91 -4.56 -4.11
C ASN A 286 18.48 -3.33 -3.30
N LEU A 287 17.18 -3.14 -3.06
CA LEU A 287 16.67 -2.08 -2.18
C LEU A 287 17.05 -2.32 -0.71
N LEU A 288 16.98 -3.56 -0.24
CA LEU A 288 17.46 -3.90 1.11
C LEU A 288 18.99 -3.86 1.16
N THR A 289 19.68 -4.31 0.10
CA THR A 289 21.14 -4.33 0.02
C THR A 289 21.71 -2.92 -0.05
N SER A 290 21.12 -1.98 -0.79
CA SER A 290 21.52 -0.56 -0.80
C SER A 290 21.27 0.17 0.51
N LYS A 291 20.26 -0.26 1.28
CA LYS A 291 19.94 0.32 2.59
C LYS A 291 20.96 -0.10 3.66
N PHE A 292 21.51 -1.32 3.57
CA PHE A 292 22.44 -1.86 4.55
C PHE A 292 23.90 -1.93 4.06
N PHE A 293 24.13 -1.94 2.75
CA PHE A 293 25.42 -2.02 2.07
C PHE A 293 25.51 -0.92 0.99
N SER A 294 26.73 -0.58 0.54
CA SER A 294 26.98 0.56 -0.38
C SER A 294 26.58 0.32 -1.85
N TYR A 295 25.51 -0.44 -2.12
CA TYR A 295 25.03 -0.65 -3.48
C TYR A 295 24.18 0.55 -3.95
N LYS A 296 24.48 1.10 -5.14
CA LYS A 296 23.78 2.26 -5.71
C LYS A 296 23.60 2.04 -7.21
N ASP A 297 22.36 2.02 -7.68
CA ASP A 297 21.97 2.05 -9.09
C ASP A 297 20.80 3.04 -9.28
N PHE A 298 20.46 3.37 -10.53
CA PHE A 298 19.39 4.33 -10.84
C PHE A 298 18.05 3.96 -10.18
N ASP A 299 17.63 2.70 -10.33
CA ASP A 299 16.36 2.20 -9.82
C ASP A 299 16.32 2.30 -8.29
N THR A 300 17.38 1.87 -7.60
CA THR A 300 17.42 1.88 -6.14
C THR A 300 17.54 3.30 -5.58
N LEU A 301 18.25 4.20 -6.26
CA LEU A 301 18.30 5.61 -5.88
C LEU A 301 16.95 6.31 -6.09
N LEU A 302 16.22 5.98 -7.15
CA LEU A 302 14.87 6.49 -7.37
C LEU A 302 13.94 6.18 -6.18
N TYR A 303 14.08 4.98 -5.58
CA TYR A 303 13.33 4.60 -4.39
C TYR A 303 13.91 5.14 -3.08
N THR A 304 15.22 5.03 -2.84
CA THR A 304 15.87 5.45 -1.58
C THR A 304 15.92 6.97 -1.38
N CYS A 305 15.85 7.74 -2.47
CA CYS A 305 15.73 9.20 -2.43
C CYS A 305 14.29 9.70 -2.24
N ALA A 306 13.29 8.82 -2.36
CA ALA A 306 11.90 9.12 -2.07
C ALA A 306 11.63 8.97 -0.56
N ALA A 307 10.89 9.92 0.02
CA ALA A 307 10.66 9.97 1.48
C ALA A 307 9.88 8.75 2.00
N GLU A 308 9.06 8.13 1.15
CA GLU A 308 8.19 7.00 1.49
C GLU A 308 8.94 5.70 1.79
N PHE A 309 10.11 5.53 1.17
CA PHE A 309 10.97 4.36 1.34
C PHE A 309 12.17 4.63 2.23
N ASP A 310 12.25 5.81 2.86
CA ASP A 310 13.31 6.14 3.80
C ASP A 310 13.13 5.40 5.15
N PHE A 311 14.17 5.47 5.98
CA PHE A 311 14.09 5.06 7.38
C PHE A 311 13.04 5.87 8.14
N MET A 312 12.59 5.33 9.28
CA MET A 312 11.59 6.02 10.09
C MET A 312 12.03 7.43 10.50
N GLU A 313 11.23 8.45 10.17
CA GLU A 313 11.45 9.82 10.61
C GLU A 313 11.51 9.90 12.14
N LYS A 314 12.50 10.61 12.68
CA LYS A 314 12.67 10.80 14.13
C LYS A 314 11.46 11.46 14.80
N GLU A 315 10.65 12.19 14.04
CA GLU A 315 9.41 12.79 14.52
C GLU A 315 8.32 11.75 14.83
N THR A 316 8.30 10.62 14.12
CA THR A 316 7.27 9.58 14.28
C THR A 316 7.25 8.98 15.70
N PRO A 317 8.36 8.48 16.27
CA PRO A 317 8.37 8.00 17.65
C PRO A 317 8.15 9.13 18.67
N LEU A 318 8.54 10.37 18.36
CA LEU A 318 8.25 11.52 19.20
C LEU A 318 6.73 11.79 19.27
N ARG A 319 6.03 11.71 18.13
CA ARG A 319 4.56 11.83 18.07
C ARG A 319 3.88 10.74 18.90
N TYR A 320 4.33 9.48 18.82
CA TYR A 320 3.82 8.39 19.65
C TYR A 320 4.06 8.58 21.15
N THR A 321 5.15 9.27 21.51
CA THR A 321 5.46 9.58 22.91
C THR A 321 4.58 10.71 23.43
N LYS A 322 4.36 11.76 22.63
CA LYS A 322 3.46 12.88 22.96
C LYS A 322 2.01 12.44 23.11
N THR A 323 1.54 11.48 22.31
CA THR A 323 0.19 10.90 22.46
C THR A 323 0.11 9.82 23.55
N LEU A 324 1.21 9.55 24.27
CA LEU A 324 1.37 8.49 25.27
C LEU A 324 1.14 7.05 24.74
N LEU A 325 0.99 6.85 23.43
CA LEU A 325 0.82 5.53 22.83
C LEU A 325 2.06 4.65 23.06
N LEU A 326 3.26 5.18 22.76
CA LEU A 326 4.51 4.42 22.92
C LEU A 326 4.80 4.08 24.40
N PRO A 327 4.70 5.03 25.37
CA PRO A 327 4.82 4.71 26.78
C PRO A 327 3.87 3.61 27.27
N VAL A 328 2.58 3.67 26.90
CA VAL A 328 1.60 2.65 27.28
C VAL A 328 1.98 1.28 26.72
N VAL A 329 2.35 1.22 25.44
CA VAL A 329 2.75 -0.03 24.78
C VAL A 329 4.03 -0.59 25.38
N LEU A 330 5.00 0.25 25.74
CA LEU A 330 6.23 -0.19 26.42
C LEU A 330 5.93 -0.80 27.79
N VAL A 331 5.04 -0.18 28.58
CA VAL A 331 4.62 -0.73 29.88
C VAL A 331 3.95 -2.10 29.71
N VAL A 332 3.04 -2.22 28.73
CA VAL A 332 2.39 -3.50 28.40
C VAL A 332 3.43 -4.54 27.95
N PHE A 333 4.36 -4.16 27.07
CA PHE A 333 5.39 -5.04 26.55
C PHE A 333 6.31 -5.56 27.67
N ILE A 334 6.75 -4.67 28.58
CA ILE A 334 7.54 -5.05 29.76
C ILE A 334 6.75 -6.01 30.67
N ALA A 335 5.45 -5.79 30.86
CA ALA A 335 4.60 -6.69 31.64
C ALA A 335 4.51 -8.09 31.00
N ILE A 336 4.36 -8.17 29.66
CA ILE A 336 4.37 -9.44 28.93
C ILE A 336 5.72 -10.15 29.08
N VAL A 337 6.84 -9.45 28.88
CA VAL A 337 8.19 -10.02 29.04
C VAL A 337 8.43 -10.52 30.46
N ARG A 338 8.03 -9.76 31.49
CA ARG A 338 8.13 -10.19 32.89
C ARG A 338 7.32 -11.46 33.15
N LYS A 339 6.11 -11.57 32.60
CA LYS A 339 5.27 -12.77 32.71
C LYS A 339 5.95 -13.97 32.05
N ILE A 340 6.46 -13.82 30.83
CA ILE A 340 7.20 -14.89 30.11
C ILE A 340 8.41 -15.38 30.92
N ILE A 341 9.21 -14.45 31.48
CA ILE A 341 10.38 -14.80 32.29
C ILE A 341 9.96 -15.56 33.56
N SER A 342 8.89 -15.13 34.22
CA SER A 342 8.33 -15.82 35.40
C SER A 342 7.87 -17.23 35.05
N ASP A 343 7.15 -17.38 33.94
CA ASP A 343 6.63 -18.67 33.47
C ASP A 343 7.79 -19.62 33.13
N MET A 344 8.82 -19.14 32.42
CA MET A 344 10.03 -19.93 32.13
C MET A 344 10.80 -20.33 33.40
N ARG A 345 11.00 -19.42 34.36
CA ARG A 345 11.66 -19.73 35.63
C ARG A 345 10.88 -20.78 36.41
N SER A 346 9.56 -20.66 36.45
CA SER A 346 8.69 -21.63 37.13
C SER A 346 8.69 -23.00 36.45
N ALA A 347 8.78 -23.04 35.11
CA ALA A 347 8.89 -24.27 34.34
C ALA A 347 10.26 -24.95 34.50
N LEU A 348 11.33 -24.17 34.69
CA LEU A 348 12.67 -24.69 34.97
C LEU A 348 12.81 -25.20 36.42
N ALA A 349 12.10 -24.56 37.37
CA ALA A 349 12.13 -24.92 38.79
C ALA A 349 11.26 -26.15 39.15
N LYS A 350 10.20 -26.46 38.37
CA LYS A 350 9.33 -27.63 38.60
C LYS A 350 9.61 -28.72 37.56
N GLN A 351 10.46 -29.68 37.93
CA GLN A 351 10.76 -30.89 37.15
C GLN A 351 9.63 -31.95 37.28
N GLN A 352 8.38 -31.60 36.99
CA GLN A 352 7.26 -32.57 36.97
C GLN A 352 6.44 -32.45 35.68
N THR A 353 6.48 -33.51 34.88
CA THR A 353 6.07 -33.60 33.47
C THR A 353 4.57 -33.47 33.20
N HIS A 354 3.69 -33.59 34.20
CA HIS A 354 2.24 -33.65 33.98
C HIS A 354 1.49 -32.31 34.18
N ILE A 355 2.11 -31.32 34.85
CA ILE A 355 1.54 -29.96 35.09
C ILE A 355 1.97 -28.97 33.98
N ARG A 356 2.81 -29.40 33.04
CA ARG A 356 3.36 -28.54 31.98
C ARG A 356 2.30 -28.02 30.99
N LYS A 357 1.16 -28.72 30.85
CA LYS A 357 0.14 -28.44 29.83
C LYS A 357 -0.86 -27.32 30.21
N HIS A 358 -0.99 -26.99 31.50
CA HIS A 358 -1.91 -25.95 31.99
C HIS A 358 -1.20 -24.62 32.29
N GLN A 359 0.14 -24.59 32.24
CA GLN A 359 0.94 -23.45 32.67
C GLN A 359 1.25 -22.45 31.53
N PHE A 360 1.00 -22.81 30.27
CA PHE A 360 1.26 -22.00 29.07
C PHE A 360 -0.02 -21.51 28.38
N ASP A 361 -1.02 -21.07 29.14
CA ASP A 361 -2.39 -20.80 28.65
C ASP A 361 -2.56 -19.44 27.93
N HIS A 362 -1.46 -18.77 27.56
CA HIS A 362 -1.46 -17.39 27.04
C HIS A 362 -0.55 -17.17 25.82
N GLY A 363 -0.52 -18.12 24.89
CA GLY A 363 0.29 -18.02 23.67
C GLY A 363 -0.05 -16.80 22.79
N GLU A 364 -1.27 -16.25 22.90
CA GLU A 364 -1.70 -15.05 22.19
C GLU A 364 -0.91 -13.79 22.59
N LEU A 365 -0.52 -13.65 23.86
CA LEU A 365 0.23 -12.48 24.34
C LEU A 365 1.65 -12.48 23.77
N VAL A 366 2.27 -13.66 23.73
CA VAL A 366 3.61 -13.85 23.16
C VAL A 366 3.57 -13.59 21.65
N TYR A 367 2.54 -14.10 20.96
CA TYR A 367 2.32 -13.81 19.54
C TYR A 367 2.25 -12.31 19.27
N HIS A 368 1.44 -11.56 20.03
CA HIS A 368 1.31 -10.12 19.82
C HIS A 368 2.60 -9.35 20.12
N ALA A 369 3.39 -9.77 21.11
CA ALA A 369 4.68 -9.17 21.42
C ALA A 369 5.71 -9.40 20.31
N LEU A 370 5.82 -10.63 19.80
CA LEU A 370 6.73 -10.96 18.69
C LEU A 370 6.29 -10.27 17.39
N GLN A 371 4.99 -10.23 17.11
CA GLN A 371 4.45 -9.54 15.95
C GLN A 371 4.71 -8.03 16.02
N LEU A 372 4.60 -7.43 17.21
CA LEU A 372 4.92 -6.02 17.43
C LEU A 372 6.40 -5.74 17.14
N LEU A 373 7.33 -6.61 17.57
CA LEU A 373 8.75 -6.48 17.25
C LEU A 373 9.02 -6.59 15.75
N ALA A 374 8.37 -7.55 15.07
CA ALA A 374 8.51 -7.72 13.62
C ALA A 374 8.00 -6.49 12.86
N TYR A 375 6.84 -5.95 13.22
CA TYR A 375 6.30 -4.72 12.62
C TYR A 375 7.12 -3.48 12.99
N ALA A 376 7.72 -3.42 14.18
CA ALA A 376 8.61 -2.33 14.57
C ALA A 376 9.88 -2.33 13.72
N ALA A 377 10.52 -3.49 13.56
CA ALA A 377 11.68 -3.63 12.68
C ALA A 377 11.32 -3.23 11.24
N LEU A 378 10.20 -3.72 10.72
CA LEU A 378 9.74 -3.43 9.37
C LEU A 378 9.43 -1.92 9.16
N GLY A 379 8.77 -1.29 10.13
CA GLY A 379 8.44 0.14 10.09
C GLY A 379 9.67 1.05 10.25
N ILE A 380 10.70 0.62 11.00
CA ILE A 380 11.98 1.35 11.10
C ILE A 380 12.70 1.34 9.76
N LEU A 381 12.67 0.22 9.05
CA LEU A 381 13.35 0.06 7.77
C LEU A 381 12.66 0.80 6.62
N ILE A 382 11.33 0.87 6.63
CA ILE A 382 10.53 1.49 5.57
C ILE A 382 9.37 2.27 6.19
N MET A 383 9.40 3.60 6.05
CA MET A 383 8.37 4.52 6.57
C MET A 383 6.95 4.13 6.18
N ARG A 384 6.72 3.73 4.93
CA ARG A 384 5.39 3.32 4.44
C ARG A 384 4.80 2.11 5.19
N LEU A 385 5.63 1.28 5.84
CA LEU A 385 5.20 0.08 6.58
C LEU A 385 4.81 0.36 8.03
N LYS A 386 4.91 1.61 8.50
CA LYS A 386 4.35 2.04 9.80
C LYS A 386 2.84 1.84 9.90
N LEU A 387 2.15 1.72 8.75
CA LEU A 387 0.75 1.32 8.62
C LEU A 387 0.41 0.01 9.38
N PHE A 388 1.37 -0.91 9.53
CA PHE A 388 1.17 -2.14 10.31
C PHE A 388 1.53 -1.96 11.79
N LEU A 389 2.57 -1.16 12.05
CA LEU A 389 3.07 -0.92 13.40
C LEU A 389 2.05 -0.15 14.25
N THR A 390 1.58 1.02 13.80
CA THR A 390 0.78 1.93 14.62
C THR A 390 -0.56 1.32 15.05
N PRO A 391 -1.35 0.71 14.16
CA PRO A 391 -2.62 0.11 14.58
C PRO A 391 -2.42 -1.13 15.46
N HIS A 392 -1.34 -1.89 15.26
CA HIS A 392 -0.99 -3.01 16.15
C HIS A 392 -0.56 -2.52 17.55
N MET A 393 0.10 -1.36 17.64
CA MET A 393 0.33 -0.65 18.90
C MET A 393 -0.98 -0.24 19.56
N CYS A 394 -1.97 0.27 18.82
CA CYS A 394 -3.29 0.62 19.37
C CYS A 394 -4.05 -0.60 19.91
N VAL A 395 -3.95 -1.76 19.25
CA VAL A 395 -4.51 -3.02 19.77
C VAL A 395 -3.76 -3.47 21.02
N THR A 396 -2.43 -3.41 21.02
CA THR A 396 -1.60 -3.77 22.17
C THR A 396 -1.87 -2.85 23.37
N ALA A 397 -2.15 -1.57 23.12
CA ALA A 397 -2.52 -0.62 24.18
C ALA A 397 -3.81 -1.03 24.92
N SER A 398 -4.74 -1.77 24.30
CA SER A 398 -5.93 -2.29 25.00
C SER A 398 -5.60 -3.21 26.17
N LEU A 399 -4.44 -3.87 26.15
CA LEU A 399 -3.99 -4.78 27.21
C LEU A 399 -3.71 -4.07 28.54
N ILE A 400 -3.64 -2.73 28.55
CA ILE A 400 -3.64 -1.97 29.82
C ILE A 400 -4.91 -2.25 30.64
N CYS A 401 -6.02 -2.58 29.97
CA CYS A 401 -7.29 -2.97 30.60
C CYS A 401 -7.34 -4.45 30.99
N SER A 402 -6.32 -5.24 30.67
CA SER A 402 -6.33 -6.69 30.90
C SER A 402 -6.07 -7.02 32.37
N ARG A 403 -7.05 -7.65 33.01
CA ARG A 403 -6.90 -8.19 34.37
C ARG A 403 -5.84 -9.29 34.46
N GLN A 404 -5.52 -9.96 33.34
CA GLN A 404 -4.52 -11.03 33.31
C GLN A 404 -3.08 -10.52 33.46
N LEU A 405 -2.83 -9.27 33.10
CA LEU A 405 -1.51 -8.63 33.19
C LEU A 405 -1.41 -7.71 34.42
N PHE A 406 -2.47 -6.94 34.69
CA PHE A 406 -2.47 -5.91 35.74
C PHE A 406 -3.37 -6.26 36.94
N GLY A 407 -3.67 -7.55 37.15
CA GLY A 407 -4.51 -8.00 38.27
C GLY A 407 -4.08 -7.44 39.63
N TRP A 408 -2.76 -7.41 39.91
CA TRP A 408 -2.21 -6.82 41.14
C TRP A 408 -2.50 -5.32 41.31
N LEU A 409 -2.45 -4.55 40.22
CA LEU A 409 -2.72 -3.11 40.22
C LEU A 409 -4.22 -2.85 40.46
N PHE A 410 -5.07 -3.68 39.85
CA PHE A 410 -6.52 -3.62 39.94
C PHE A 410 -7.08 -4.11 41.27
N CYS A 411 -6.29 -4.80 42.08
CA CYS A 411 -6.64 -5.07 43.47
C CYS A 411 -6.49 -3.82 44.37
N LYS A 412 -5.63 -2.86 43.99
CA LYS A 412 -5.35 -1.64 44.78
C LYS A 412 -6.15 -0.42 44.34
N ALA A 413 -6.45 -0.30 43.04
CA ALA A 413 -7.17 0.83 42.47
C ALA A 413 -8.27 0.35 41.52
N HIS A 414 -9.38 1.08 41.44
CA HIS A 414 -10.49 0.72 40.55
C HIS A 414 -10.00 0.74 39.08
N PRO A 415 -10.12 -0.36 38.32
CA PRO A 415 -9.58 -0.47 36.97
C PRO A 415 -10.02 0.63 36.02
N GLY A 416 -11.29 1.02 36.12
CA GLY A 416 -11.86 2.08 35.31
C GLY A 416 -11.22 3.44 35.56
N ALA A 417 -10.84 3.76 36.81
CA ALA A 417 -10.26 5.05 37.15
C ALA A 417 -8.84 5.22 36.58
N VAL A 418 -8.03 4.16 36.62
CA VAL A 418 -6.67 4.16 36.05
C VAL A 418 -6.73 4.29 34.53
N VAL A 419 -7.60 3.51 33.87
CA VAL A 419 -7.78 3.58 32.41
C VAL A 419 -8.32 4.95 31.99
N PHE A 420 -9.27 5.51 32.74
CA PHE A 420 -9.82 6.83 32.47
C PHE A 420 -8.76 7.93 32.61
N ALA A 421 -7.92 7.89 33.65
CA ALA A 421 -6.83 8.85 33.83
C ALA A 421 -5.82 8.80 32.67
N VAL A 422 -5.46 7.59 32.21
CA VAL A 422 -4.58 7.41 31.04
C VAL A 422 -5.24 7.97 29.78
N LEU A 423 -6.51 7.65 29.53
CA LEU A 423 -7.26 8.17 28.38
C LEU A 423 -7.40 9.69 28.40
N ALA A 424 -7.64 10.28 29.58
CA ALA A 424 -7.69 11.72 29.75
C ALA A 424 -6.36 12.37 29.37
N ALA A 425 -5.23 11.81 29.82
CA ALA A 425 -3.91 12.29 29.43
C ALA A 425 -3.64 12.15 27.91
N MET A 426 -4.04 11.02 27.31
CA MET A 426 -3.92 10.80 25.85
C MET A 426 -4.77 11.81 25.04
N SER A 427 -5.94 12.19 25.57
CA SER A 427 -6.87 13.08 24.88
C SER A 427 -6.36 14.51 24.71
N ILE A 428 -5.43 14.98 25.55
CA ILE A 428 -4.88 16.35 25.47
C ILE A 428 -4.17 16.55 24.13
N GLN A 429 -3.17 15.70 23.83
CA GLN A 429 -2.49 15.75 22.54
C GLN A 429 -3.35 15.16 21.40
N GLY A 430 -4.15 14.14 21.71
CA GLY A 430 -5.00 13.47 20.72
C GLY A 430 -6.06 14.39 20.10
N SER A 431 -6.69 15.25 20.91
CA SER A 431 -7.66 16.24 20.43
C SER A 431 -7.00 17.33 19.58
N ALA A 432 -5.82 17.82 19.97
CA ALA A 432 -5.05 18.76 19.18
C ALA A 432 -4.68 18.19 17.80
N ASN A 433 -4.30 16.90 17.74
CA ASN A 433 -4.03 16.22 16.48
C ASN A 433 -5.29 16.15 15.61
N LEU A 434 -6.43 15.74 16.18
CA LEU A 434 -7.71 15.65 15.46
C LEU A 434 -8.15 17.01 14.92
N GLN A 435 -8.06 18.06 15.74
CA GLN A 435 -8.41 19.41 15.33
C GLN A 435 -7.49 19.89 14.19
N THR A 436 -6.20 19.60 14.27
CA THR A 436 -5.27 19.90 13.17
C THR A 436 -5.69 19.19 11.89
N GLN A 437 -6.08 17.90 11.94
CA GLN A 437 -6.52 17.15 10.77
C GLN A 437 -7.85 17.66 10.19
N TRP A 438 -8.84 17.97 11.03
CA TRP A 438 -10.14 18.51 10.60
C TRP A 438 -10.04 19.92 10.04
N ASN A 439 -9.07 20.71 10.52
CA ASN A 439 -8.79 22.03 9.97
C ASN A 439 -8.17 21.97 8.57
N ILE A 440 -7.71 20.80 8.11
CA ILE A 440 -7.26 20.66 6.72
C ILE A 440 -8.47 20.51 5.80
N VAL A 441 -9.18 21.62 5.61
CA VAL A 441 -10.18 21.78 4.56
C VAL A 441 -9.48 22.49 3.40
N GLY A 442 -9.21 21.76 2.33
CA GLY A 442 -8.56 22.30 1.14
C GLY A 442 -9.37 21.98 -0.11
N GLU A 443 -9.79 23.01 -0.84
CA GLU A 443 -10.20 22.85 -2.22
C GLU A 443 -8.96 22.61 -3.06
N PHE A 444 -8.92 21.44 -3.69
CA PHE A 444 -7.81 21.11 -4.54
C PHE A 444 -7.98 21.76 -5.92
N SER A 445 -7.24 22.83 -6.16
CA SER A 445 -7.15 23.47 -7.46
C SER A 445 -5.77 23.27 -8.06
N ASN A 446 -5.74 22.79 -9.31
CA ASN A 446 -4.51 22.72 -10.08
C ASN A 446 -4.79 23.12 -11.53
N LEU A 447 -4.95 24.43 -11.71
CA LEU A 447 -5.17 25.05 -13.00
C LEU A 447 -4.11 24.65 -14.06
N PRO A 448 -2.79 24.62 -13.76
CA PRO A 448 -1.80 24.24 -14.77
C PRO A 448 -1.96 22.82 -15.28
N GLN A 449 -2.34 21.87 -14.42
CA GLN A 449 -2.58 20.49 -14.83
C GLN A 449 -3.86 20.38 -15.66
N GLU A 450 -4.89 21.14 -15.31
CA GLU A 450 -6.16 21.17 -16.04
C GLU A 450 -5.96 21.73 -17.47
N GLU A 451 -5.31 22.88 -17.61
CA GLU A 451 -4.98 23.48 -18.91
C GLU A 451 -4.22 22.49 -19.82
N LEU A 452 -3.25 21.77 -19.25
CA LEU A 452 -2.51 20.73 -19.95
C LEU A 452 -3.45 19.63 -20.46
N ILE A 453 -4.33 19.12 -19.60
CA ILE A 453 -5.26 18.04 -19.95
C ILE A 453 -6.28 18.50 -21.00
N GLU A 454 -6.80 19.72 -20.88
CA GLU A 454 -7.69 20.30 -21.89
C GLU A 454 -6.99 20.45 -23.23
N TRP A 455 -5.78 21.01 -23.24
CA TRP A 455 -4.99 21.12 -24.46
C TRP A 455 -4.74 19.75 -25.10
N ILE A 456 -4.40 18.72 -24.31
CA ILE A 456 -4.24 17.34 -24.83
C ILE A 456 -5.53 16.85 -25.47
N LYS A 457 -6.69 17.05 -24.83
CA LYS A 457 -7.99 16.58 -25.34
C LYS A 457 -8.35 17.22 -26.68
N TYR A 458 -8.17 18.54 -26.81
CA TYR A 458 -8.65 19.31 -27.97
C TYR A 458 -7.62 19.47 -29.08
N SER A 459 -6.32 19.48 -28.76
CA SER A 459 -5.25 19.80 -29.71
C SER A 459 -4.47 18.60 -30.22
N THR A 460 -4.67 17.40 -29.65
CA THR A 460 -3.92 16.20 -30.02
C THR A 460 -4.81 15.06 -30.49
N LYS A 461 -4.27 14.22 -31.38
CA LYS A 461 -4.99 13.05 -31.91
C LYS A 461 -5.25 12.00 -30.82
N PRO A 462 -6.35 11.22 -30.89
CA PRO A 462 -6.66 10.18 -29.91
C PRO A 462 -5.58 9.10 -29.73
N ASP A 463 -4.82 8.82 -30.78
CA ASP A 463 -3.73 7.83 -30.83
C ASP A 463 -2.36 8.42 -30.48
N ALA A 464 -2.28 9.72 -30.15
CA ALA A 464 -1.04 10.39 -29.79
C ALA A 464 -0.46 9.82 -28.49
N VAL A 465 0.81 9.41 -28.56
CA VAL A 465 1.52 8.74 -27.45
C VAL A 465 2.28 9.74 -26.60
N PHE A 466 2.05 9.69 -25.29
CA PHE A 466 2.69 10.58 -24.32
C PHE A 466 3.70 9.86 -23.42
N ALA A 467 4.76 10.58 -23.07
CA ALA A 467 5.71 10.18 -22.03
C ALA A 467 6.03 11.37 -21.11
N GLY A 468 6.41 11.09 -19.87
CA GLY A 468 6.75 12.12 -18.89
C GLY A 468 6.85 11.55 -17.49
N ALA A 469 6.69 12.39 -16.46
CA ALA A 469 6.68 11.91 -15.09
C ALA A 469 5.49 10.96 -14.85
N MET A 470 5.72 9.89 -14.10
CA MET A 470 4.71 8.86 -13.82
C MET A 470 3.38 9.43 -13.27
N PRO A 471 3.37 10.39 -12.31
CA PRO A 471 2.13 10.99 -11.80
C PRO A 471 1.26 11.66 -12.87
N THR A 472 1.94 12.33 -13.81
CA THR A 472 1.32 13.08 -14.89
C THR A 472 0.77 12.14 -15.94
N MET A 473 1.49 11.07 -16.28
CA MET A 473 0.99 10.03 -17.20
C MET A 473 -0.29 9.37 -16.70
N ALA A 474 -0.41 9.09 -15.39
CA ALA A 474 -1.64 8.57 -14.82
C ALA A 474 -2.82 9.54 -14.99
N SER A 475 -2.56 10.85 -14.88
CA SER A 475 -3.57 11.90 -15.04
C SER A 475 -4.00 12.08 -16.50
N VAL A 476 -3.04 12.01 -17.44
CA VAL A 476 -3.28 12.02 -18.90
C VAL A 476 -4.13 10.82 -19.31
N LYS A 477 -3.78 9.62 -18.84
CA LYS A 477 -4.58 8.42 -19.13
C LYS A 477 -5.99 8.53 -18.57
N LEU A 478 -6.15 8.91 -17.29
CA LEU A 478 -7.46 9.01 -16.65
C LEU A 478 -8.37 10.04 -17.33
N SER A 479 -7.81 11.22 -17.66
CA SER A 479 -8.61 12.37 -18.05
C SER A 479 -8.75 12.52 -19.56
N ALA A 480 -7.68 12.27 -20.32
CA ALA A 480 -7.63 12.46 -21.77
C ALA A 480 -7.65 11.15 -22.57
N LEU A 481 -7.59 9.97 -21.92
CA LEU A 481 -7.62 8.65 -22.55
C LEU A 481 -6.59 8.48 -23.69
N ARG A 482 -5.43 9.12 -23.55
CA ARG A 482 -4.32 8.99 -24.50
C ARG A 482 -3.39 7.82 -24.13
N PRO A 483 -2.79 7.13 -25.11
CA PRO A 483 -1.74 6.15 -24.84
C PRO A 483 -0.54 6.75 -24.10
N VAL A 484 -0.08 6.07 -23.06
CA VAL A 484 1.09 6.45 -22.26
C VAL A 484 2.15 5.35 -22.29
N VAL A 485 3.41 5.76 -22.18
CA VAL A 485 4.58 4.87 -22.28
C VAL A 485 5.01 4.31 -20.93
N ASN A 486 4.84 5.09 -19.86
CA ASN A 486 5.24 4.77 -18.50
C ASN A 486 4.19 5.23 -17.49
N HIS A 487 4.18 4.61 -16.31
CA HIS A 487 3.18 4.87 -15.26
C HIS A 487 3.71 4.56 -13.85
N PRO A 488 3.00 4.94 -12.76
CA PRO A 488 3.49 4.83 -11.38
C PRO A 488 3.81 3.42 -10.89
N HIS A 489 3.18 2.39 -11.46
CA HIS A 489 3.41 0.99 -11.06
C HIS A 489 4.72 0.42 -11.65
N TYR A 490 5.86 0.87 -11.11
CA TYR A 490 7.25 0.66 -11.54
C TYR A 490 7.88 -0.68 -11.06
N GLU A 491 7.08 -1.69 -10.71
CA GLU A 491 7.58 -2.97 -10.19
C GLU A 491 8.12 -3.92 -11.27
N ASP A 492 7.61 -3.83 -12.49
CA ASP A 492 8.01 -4.70 -13.60
C ASP A 492 9.33 -4.29 -14.26
N ALA A 493 10.22 -5.25 -14.53
CA ALA A 493 11.54 -4.98 -15.13
C ALA A 493 11.45 -4.31 -16.52
N GLY A 494 10.50 -4.73 -17.37
CA GLY A 494 10.31 -4.13 -18.69
C GLY A 494 9.86 -2.67 -18.59
N LEU A 495 8.93 -2.38 -17.68
CA LEU A 495 8.51 -1.01 -17.40
C LEU A 495 9.63 -0.17 -16.76
N ARG A 496 10.47 -0.77 -15.91
CA ARG A 496 11.62 -0.09 -15.33
C ARG A 496 12.59 0.41 -16.40
N ALA A 497 12.93 -0.45 -17.35
CA ALA A 497 13.77 -0.10 -18.49
C ALA A 497 13.15 1.03 -19.35
N ARG A 498 11.84 0.98 -19.61
CA ARG A 498 11.12 2.01 -20.39
C ARG A 498 11.10 3.35 -19.67
N THR A 499 10.80 3.34 -18.38
CA THR A 499 10.77 4.55 -17.57
C THR A 499 12.17 5.16 -17.45
N LYS A 500 13.22 4.33 -17.33
CA LYS A 500 14.61 4.80 -17.37
C LYS A 500 14.90 5.56 -18.67
N ILE A 501 14.43 5.08 -19.83
CA ILE A 501 14.52 5.84 -21.07
C ILE A 501 13.76 7.17 -20.97
N VAL A 502 12.52 7.17 -20.48
CA VAL A 502 11.72 8.40 -20.34
C VAL A 502 12.39 9.42 -19.40
N TYR A 503 13.01 8.96 -18.32
CA TYR A 503 13.66 9.80 -17.33
C TYR A 503 15.07 10.24 -17.75
N SER A 504 15.62 9.68 -18.84
CA SER A 504 16.89 10.15 -19.43
C SER A 504 16.81 11.61 -19.89
N MET A 505 15.60 12.16 -20.07
CA MET A 505 15.38 13.60 -20.30
C MET A 505 15.95 14.49 -19.17
N TYR A 506 15.99 13.98 -17.94
CA TYR A 506 16.54 14.68 -16.77
C TYR A 506 18.04 14.38 -16.55
N SER A 507 18.65 13.58 -17.41
CA SER A 507 20.09 13.29 -17.39
C SER A 507 20.92 14.43 -18.00
N ARG A 508 22.23 14.22 -18.11
CA ARG A 508 23.19 15.12 -18.78
C ARG A 508 23.57 14.66 -20.19
N LYS A 509 22.79 13.75 -20.78
CA LYS A 509 22.98 13.23 -22.14
C LYS A 509 22.68 14.28 -23.21
N ALA A 510 23.17 14.05 -24.43
CA ALA A 510 22.85 14.89 -25.57
C ALA A 510 21.37 14.75 -25.97
N ALA A 511 20.76 15.86 -26.40
CA ALA A 511 19.35 15.90 -26.81
C ALA A 511 19.03 14.90 -27.94
N GLU A 512 19.94 14.73 -28.89
CA GLU A 512 19.79 13.79 -30.01
C GLU A 512 19.72 12.33 -29.54
N GLU A 513 20.56 11.93 -28.58
CA GLU A 513 20.53 10.56 -28.04
C GLU A 513 19.18 10.28 -27.35
N VAL A 514 18.69 11.22 -26.54
CA VAL A 514 17.40 11.08 -25.85
C VAL A 514 16.23 11.04 -26.83
N LYS A 515 16.24 11.91 -27.85
CA LYS A 515 15.26 11.91 -28.94
C LYS A 515 15.19 10.53 -29.62
N GLN A 516 16.32 9.95 -30.00
CA GLN A 516 16.35 8.64 -30.65
C GLN A 516 15.74 7.53 -29.78
N GLN A 517 15.98 7.56 -28.46
CA GLN A 517 15.40 6.58 -27.53
C GLN A 517 13.88 6.78 -27.37
N LEU A 518 13.40 8.02 -27.35
CA LEU A 518 11.95 8.32 -27.32
C LEU A 518 11.26 7.88 -28.62
N ILE A 519 11.91 8.02 -29.78
CA ILE A 519 11.41 7.51 -31.07
C ILE A 519 11.28 5.99 -31.05
N LYS A 520 12.25 5.26 -30.46
CA LYS A 520 12.15 3.80 -30.28
C LYS A 520 10.93 3.37 -29.47
N LEU A 521 10.52 4.18 -28.49
CA LEU A 521 9.30 3.97 -27.70
C LEU A 521 8.02 4.48 -28.39
N LYS A 522 8.14 5.00 -29.63
CA LYS A 522 7.05 5.57 -30.44
C LYS A 522 6.36 6.77 -29.77
N VAL A 523 7.10 7.53 -28.97
CA VAL A 523 6.58 8.73 -28.29
C VAL A 523 6.33 9.83 -29.32
N ASN A 524 5.16 10.49 -29.24
CA ASN A 524 4.87 11.68 -30.04
C ASN A 524 5.15 12.96 -29.24
N TYR A 525 4.70 12.99 -27.98
CA TYR A 525 4.80 14.15 -27.11
C TYR A 525 5.46 13.77 -25.78
N TYR A 526 6.40 14.59 -25.32
CA TYR A 526 7.01 14.49 -24.02
C TYR A 526 6.54 15.65 -23.12
N ILE A 527 6.04 15.33 -21.93
CA ILE A 527 5.65 16.34 -20.94
C ILE A 527 6.82 16.56 -19.98
N LEU A 528 7.47 17.72 -20.11
CA LEU A 528 8.57 18.15 -19.28
C LEU A 528 8.05 18.96 -18.09
N GLU A 529 8.49 18.58 -16.89
CA GLU A 529 8.16 19.25 -15.63
C GLU A 529 9.43 19.84 -15.02
N GLU A 530 9.50 21.17 -14.94
CA GLU A 530 10.70 21.87 -14.45
C GLU A 530 11.06 21.50 -13.00
N SER A 531 10.05 21.18 -12.17
CA SER A 531 10.29 20.79 -10.79
C SER A 531 11.22 19.58 -10.65
N TRP A 532 11.19 18.63 -11.60
CA TRP A 532 12.06 17.44 -11.54
C TRP A 532 13.51 17.72 -11.94
N CYS A 533 13.78 18.84 -12.62
CA CYS A 533 15.14 19.28 -12.95
C CYS A 533 15.89 19.87 -11.75
N VAL A 534 15.16 20.62 -10.91
CA VAL A 534 15.76 21.45 -9.85
C VAL A 534 15.54 20.83 -8.46
N ARG A 535 14.47 20.05 -8.27
CA ARG A 535 14.14 19.47 -6.95
C ARG A 535 15.27 18.57 -6.47
N ARG A 536 15.73 18.87 -5.25
CA ARG A 536 16.72 18.10 -4.52
C ARG A 536 16.18 17.83 -3.12
N SER A 537 15.85 16.58 -2.83
CA SER A 537 15.36 16.18 -1.50
C SER A 537 16.51 16.10 -0.49
N LYS A 538 17.64 15.53 -0.91
CA LYS A 538 18.88 15.36 -0.14
C LYS A 538 20.10 15.53 -1.06
N PRO A 539 21.31 15.76 -0.51
CA PRO A 539 22.53 15.72 -1.31
C PRO A 539 22.67 14.37 -2.04
N GLY A 540 22.83 14.39 -3.37
CA GLY A 540 22.90 13.18 -4.20
C GLY A 540 21.54 12.61 -4.64
N CYS A 541 20.43 13.31 -4.36
CA CYS A 541 19.06 12.85 -4.65
C CYS A 541 18.28 13.79 -5.60
N SER A 542 18.96 14.67 -6.35
CA SER A 542 18.33 15.30 -7.51
C SER A 542 18.35 14.34 -8.71
N MET A 543 17.40 14.47 -9.65
CA MET A 543 17.34 13.60 -10.83
C MET A 543 18.65 13.58 -11.65
N PRO A 544 19.33 14.72 -11.89
CA PRO A 544 20.64 14.71 -12.54
C PRO A 544 21.71 13.96 -11.73
N GLU A 545 21.75 14.13 -10.41
CA GLU A 545 22.71 13.42 -9.53
C GLU A 545 22.47 11.90 -9.53
N ILE A 546 21.20 11.46 -9.55
CA ILE A 546 20.85 10.04 -9.66
C ILE A 546 21.34 9.46 -11.00
N TRP A 547 21.21 10.23 -12.09
CA TRP A 547 21.75 9.85 -13.39
C TRP A 547 23.26 9.86 -13.46
N ASP A 548 23.94 10.75 -12.73
CA ASP A 548 25.42 10.82 -12.70
C ASP A 548 26.04 9.51 -12.14
N VAL A 549 25.30 8.74 -11.33
CA VAL A 549 25.72 7.41 -10.85
C VAL A 549 25.64 6.34 -11.95
N GLU A 550 24.63 6.44 -12.81
CA GLU A 550 24.40 5.50 -13.92
C GLU A 550 25.26 5.84 -15.14
N ASP A 551 25.47 7.12 -15.40
CA ASP A 551 26.20 7.64 -16.56
C ASP A 551 27.32 8.62 -16.12
N PRO A 552 28.40 8.09 -15.50
CA PRO A 552 29.50 8.91 -15.01
C PRO A 552 30.25 9.64 -16.12
N ALA A 553 30.15 9.19 -17.37
CA ALA A 553 30.83 9.80 -18.52
C ALA A 553 30.26 11.20 -18.85
N ASN A 554 28.98 11.43 -18.55
CA ASN A 554 28.32 12.72 -18.75
C ASN A 554 28.24 13.57 -17.48
N ALA A 555 28.79 13.08 -16.36
CA ALA A 555 28.83 13.81 -15.10
C ALA A 555 29.53 15.17 -15.27
N GLY A 556 28.92 16.23 -14.73
CA GLY A 556 29.45 17.60 -14.78
C GLY A 556 28.98 18.45 -15.97
N LYS A 557 28.38 17.88 -17.02
CA LYS A 557 27.75 18.65 -18.11
C LYS A 557 26.45 19.32 -17.66
N THR A 558 25.94 20.34 -18.36
CA THR A 558 24.62 20.92 -18.01
C THR A 558 23.50 19.88 -18.20
N PRO A 559 22.58 19.70 -17.23
CA PRO A 559 21.43 18.80 -17.39
C PRO A 559 20.59 19.15 -18.61
N LEU A 560 20.20 18.15 -19.39
CA LEU A 560 19.46 18.33 -20.64
C LEU A 560 18.16 19.09 -20.41
N CYS A 561 17.43 18.76 -19.35
CA CYS A 561 16.16 19.40 -19.09
C CYS A 561 16.28 20.92 -18.83
N ASN A 562 17.38 21.40 -18.23
CA ASN A 562 17.64 22.84 -18.07
C ASN A 562 17.89 23.53 -19.42
N LEU A 563 18.48 22.82 -20.39
CA LEU A 563 18.66 23.31 -21.75
C LEU A 563 17.29 23.40 -22.45
N LEU A 564 16.49 22.33 -22.38
CA LEU A 564 15.18 22.23 -23.04
C LEU A 564 14.13 23.21 -22.48
N VAL A 565 14.24 23.59 -21.20
CA VAL A 565 13.41 24.66 -20.62
C VAL A 565 13.68 25.99 -21.34
N LYS A 566 14.94 26.30 -21.67
CA LYS A 566 15.33 27.53 -22.38
C LYS A 566 15.10 27.43 -23.89
N GLU A 567 15.67 26.42 -24.53
CA GLU A 567 15.61 26.20 -25.97
C GLU A 567 15.47 24.70 -26.29
N SER A 568 14.40 24.34 -26.99
CA SER A 568 14.09 22.92 -27.29
C SER A 568 14.56 22.47 -28.67
N ARG A 569 14.83 23.41 -29.58
CA ARG A 569 15.27 23.14 -30.96
C ARG A 569 16.76 22.76 -31.01
N PRO A 570 17.21 22.02 -32.05
CA PRO A 570 16.45 21.51 -33.20
C PRO A 570 15.75 20.18 -32.96
N HIS A 571 15.97 19.50 -31.83
CA HIS A 571 15.52 18.12 -31.62
C HIS A 571 14.06 18.00 -31.19
N PHE A 572 13.53 19.02 -30.50
CA PHE A 572 12.16 19.06 -29.99
C PHE A 572 11.48 20.39 -30.33
N THR A 573 10.19 20.33 -30.66
CA THR A 573 9.35 21.52 -30.86
C THR A 573 8.46 21.73 -29.65
N THR A 574 8.52 22.90 -29.03
CA THR A 574 7.59 23.24 -27.95
C THR A 574 6.21 23.55 -28.56
N VAL A 575 5.20 22.76 -28.19
CA VAL A 575 3.82 22.89 -28.72
C VAL A 575 2.81 23.40 -27.69
N PHE A 576 3.15 23.30 -26.40
CA PHE A 576 2.37 23.87 -25.30
C PHE A 576 3.30 24.20 -24.14
N GLN A 577 3.02 25.28 -23.43
CA GLN A 577 3.76 25.67 -22.23
C GLN A 577 2.85 26.46 -21.28
N ASN A 578 2.89 26.11 -20.00
CA ASN A 578 2.33 26.92 -18.92
C ASN A 578 3.32 27.01 -17.75
N SER A 579 2.86 27.45 -16.57
CA SER A 579 3.72 27.72 -15.42
C SER A 579 4.40 26.49 -14.82
N VAL A 580 3.98 25.27 -15.16
CA VAL A 580 4.52 24.01 -14.60
C VAL A 580 4.95 23.04 -15.69
N TYR A 581 4.20 22.96 -16.79
CA TYR A 581 4.35 21.94 -17.81
C TYR A 581 4.79 22.55 -19.14
N LYS A 582 5.74 21.88 -19.80
CA LYS A 582 6.16 22.17 -21.17
C LYS A 582 6.01 20.91 -22.02
N VAL A 583 5.18 20.95 -23.05
CA VAL A 583 4.97 19.81 -23.96
C VAL A 583 5.87 19.96 -25.16
N LEU A 584 6.71 18.94 -25.36
CA LEU A 584 7.69 18.86 -26.42
C LEU A 584 7.23 17.81 -27.43
N GLU A 585 7.00 18.22 -28.67
CA GLU A 585 6.82 17.31 -29.79
C GLU A 585 8.17 16.73 -30.22
N VAL A 586 8.23 15.40 -30.35
CA VAL A 586 9.41 14.67 -30.79
C VAL A 586 9.45 14.70 -32.31
N ILE A 587 10.41 15.44 -32.88
CA ILE A 587 10.56 15.56 -34.34
C ILE A 587 11.05 14.22 -34.88
N LYS A 588 10.26 13.59 -35.74
CA LYS A 588 10.66 12.39 -36.47
C LYS A 588 11.41 12.83 -37.73
N GLU A 589 12.53 12.18 -38.00
CA GLU A 589 13.28 12.35 -39.25
C GLU A 589 12.56 11.70 -40.44
#